data_AF-A0A2E5GKC3-F1
#
_entry.id   AF-A0A2E5GKC3-F1
#
_cell.length_a   1.000
_cell.length_b   1.000
_cell.length_c   1.000
_cell.angle_alpha   90.00
_cell.angle_beta   90.00
_cell.angle_gamma   90.00
#
_symmetry.space_group_name_H-M   'P 1'
#
loop_
_entity.id
_entity.type
_entity.pdbx_description
1 polymer ?
#
loop_
_entity_poly.entity_id
_entity_poly.type
_entity_poly.pdbx_seq_one_letter_code
_entity_poly.pdbx_strand_id
1 'polypeptide(L)' 'MKSRLKSLLIGGCVGGGVYAAIMAAFDYYDEQEFSLWKFVINFLIFGGSNAFITWYSFKHVDKKQHDK' A
#
# COMPACT_ATOMS: atom_id res chain seq x y z
N MET A 1 19.29 -7.48 2.17
CA MET A 1 18.40 -6.63 3.01
C MET A 1 17.94 -5.34 2.33
N LYS A 2 18.83 -4.52 1.74
CA LYS A 2 18.45 -3.24 1.09
C LYS A 2 17.42 -3.37 -0.06
N SER A 3 17.49 -4.43 -0.87
CA SER A 3 16.55 -4.69 -1.96
C SER A 3 15.12 -4.98 -1.48
N ARG A 4 14.98 -5.72 -0.36
CA ARG A 4 13.66 -6.03 0.22
C ARG A 4 12.98 -4.78 0.78
N LEU A 5 13.74 -3.91 1.47
CA LEU A 5 13.20 -2.65 1.99
C LEU A 5 12.74 -1.74 0.84
N LYS A 6 13.49 -1.68 -0.26
CA LYS A 6 13.08 -0.97 -1.48
C LYS A 6 11.79 -1.52 -2.07
N SER A 7 11.66 -2.83 -2.24
CA SER A 7 10.41 -3.42 -2.77
C SER A 7 9.22 -3.18 -1.85
N LEU A 8 9.43 -3.18 -0.53
CA LEU A 8 8.37 -2.94 0.45
C LEU A 8 7.93 -1.46 0.45
N LEU A 9 8.89 -0.54 0.34
CA LEU A 9 8.62 0.89 0.15
C LEU A 9 7.93 1.16 -1.19
N ILE A 10 8.37 0.54 -2.29
CA ILE A 10 7.74 0.68 -3.60
C ILE A 10 6.32 0.11 -3.58
N GLY A 11 6.10 -1.08 -3.01
CA GLY A 11 4.76 -1.66 -2.90
C GLY A 11 3.81 -0.83 -2.04
N GLY A 12 4.32 -0.28 -0.93
CA GLY A 12 3.57 0.65 -0.08
C GLY A 12 3.26 1.98 -0.77
N CYS A 13 4.24 2.60 -1.42
CA CYS A 13 4.07 3.86 -2.14
C CYS A 13 3.17 3.73 -3.37
N VAL A 14 3.30 2.65 -4.15
CA VAL A 14 2.45 2.41 -5.33
C VAL A 14 1.03 2.06 -4.90
N GLY A 15 0.85 1.14 -3.95
CA GLY A 15 -0.48 0.75 -3.46
C GLY A 15 -1.20 1.91 -2.77
N GLY A 16 -0.50 2.61 -1.87
CA GLY A 16 -1.01 3.81 -1.22
C GLY A 16 -1.29 4.93 -2.21
N GLY A 17 -0.39 5.17 -3.18
CA GLY A 17 -0.52 6.22 -4.19
C GLY A 17 -1.67 6.00 -5.17
N VAL A 18 -1.94 4.76 -5.58
CA VAL A 18 -3.10 4.41 -6.42
C VAL A 18 -4.40 4.65 -5.65
N TYR A 19 -4.49 4.19 -4.41
CA TYR A 19 -5.68 4.42 -3.58
C TYR A 19 -5.94 5.91 -3.36
N ALA A 20 -4.89 6.64 -3.01
CA ALA A 20 -4.84 8.08 -2.89
C ALA A 20 -5.37 8.82 -4.14
N ALA A 21 -4.89 8.43 -5.33
CA ALA A 21 -5.31 9.02 -6.59
C ALA A 21 -6.78 8.73 -6.91
N ILE A 22 -7.25 7.51 -6.60
CA ILE A 22 -8.67 7.15 -6.75
C ILE A 22 -9.53 8.00 -5.80
N MET A 23 -9.11 8.16 -4.53
CA MET A 23 -9.83 8.99 -3.58
C MET A 23 -9.91 10.45 -4.02
N ALA A 24 -8.80 11.02 -4.51
CA ALA A 24 -8.77 12.37 -5.03
C ALA A 24 -9.67 12.54 -6.27
N ALA A 25 -9.74 11.54 -7.15
CA ALA A 25 -10.65 11.55 -8.30
C ALA A 25 -12.12 11.46 -7.89
N PHE A 26 -12.44 10.69 -6.84
CA PHE A 26 -13.79 10.62 -6.27
C PHE A 26 -14.20 11.92 -5.58
N ASP A 27 -13.34 12.53 -4.77
CA ASP A 27 -13.60 13.82 -4.13
C ASP A 27 -13.85 14.93 -5.18
N TYR A 28 -13.15 14.89 -6.32
CA TYR A 28 -13.39 15.80 -7.45
C TYR A 28 -14.77 15.61 -8.10
N TYR A 29 -15.30 14.37 -8.13
CA TYR A 29 -16.59 14.06 -8.73
C TYR A 29 -17.77 14.34 -7.78
N ASP A 30 -17.54 14.28 -6.47
CA ASP A 30 -18.57 14.38 -5.42
C ASP A 30 -18.71 15.81 -4.84
N GLU A 31 -18.03 16.80 -5.44
CA GLU A 31 -17.96 18.21 -4.99
C GLU A 31 -17.55 18.38 -3.51
N GLN A 32 -16.95 17.35 -2.90
CA GLN A 32 -16.49 17.39 -1.51
C GLN A 32 -15.14 18.11 -1.41
N GLU A 33 -14.98 18.93 -0.37
CA GLU A 33 -13.69 19.54 -0.05
C GLU A 33 -12.63 18.47 0.18
N PHE A 34 -11.62 18.45 -0.69
CA PHE A 34 -10.51 17.50 -0.63
C PHE A 34 -9.90 17.46 0.77
N SER A 35 -10.09 16.33 1.45
CA SER A 35 -9.65 16.18 2.83
C SER A 35 -8.33 15.42 2.87
N LEU A 36 -7.22 16.18 2.96
CA LEU A 36 -5.87 15.65 3.16
C LEU A 36 -5.79 14.63 4.30
N TRP A 37 -6.63 14.77 5.32
CA TRP A 37 -6.68 13.84 6.45
C TRP A 37 -7.24 12.47 6.08
N LYS A 38 -8.34 12.41 5.30
CA LYS A 38 -8.89 11.15 4.75
C LYS A 38 -7.85 10.46 3.87
N PHE A 39 -7.15 11.23 3.05
CA PHE A 39 -6.09 10.72 2.18
C PHE A 39 -4.96 10.08 2.98
N VAL A 40 -4.43 10.77 3.99
CA VAL A 40 -3.32 10.28 4.81
C VAL A 40 -3.72 9.04 5.62
N ILE A 41 -4.92 9.03 6.21
CA ILE A 41 -5.43 7.86 6.95
C ILE A 41 -5.54 6.66 6.03
N ASN A 42 -6.17 6.81 4.86
CA ASN A 42 -6.32 5.70 3.95
C ASN A 42 -4.98 5.25 3.35
N PHE A 43 -4.08 6.19 3.01
CA PHE A 43 -2.73 5.86 2.58
C PHE A 43 -1.98 5.05 3.64
N LEU A 44 -2.10 5.41 4.93
CA LEU A 44 -1.49 4.66 6.03
C LEU A 44 -2.14 3.30 6.25
N ILE A 45 -3.48 3.21 6.20
CA ILE A 45 -4.19 1.94 6.38
C ILE A 45 -3.86 0.99 5.22
N PHE A 46 -4.03 1.42 3.98
CA PHE A 46 -3.77 0.58 2.81
C PHE A 46 -2.27 0.35 2.61
N GLY A 47 -1.44 1.38 2.67
CA GLY A 47 0.02 1.26 2.53
C GLY A 47 0.63 0.40 3.63
N GLY A 48 0.21 0.60 4.89
CA GLY A 48 0.64 -0.20 6.05
C GLY A 48 0.15 -1.65 5.97
N SER A 49 -1.11 -1.87 5.60
CA SER A 49 -1.66 -3.22 5.43
C SER A 49 -0.98 -3.95 4.29
N ASN A 50 -0.73 -3.31 3.15
CA ASN A 50 -0.05 -3.92 2.01
C ASN A 50 1.42 -4.23 2.35
N ALA A 51 2.10 -3.33 3.07
CA ALA A 51 3.44 -3.56 3.60
C ALA A 51 3.49 -4.75 4.57
N PHE A 52 2.50 -4.86 5.46
CA PHE A 52 2.37 -5.96 6.41
C PHE A 52 2.06 -7.29 5.71
N ILE A 53 1.10 -7.31 4.78
CA ILE A 53 0.74 -8.48 3.97
C ILE A 53 1.94 -8.92 3.13
N THR A 54 2.67 -7.98 2.52
CA THR A 54 3.89 -8.30 1.74
C THR A 54 4.95 -8.91 2.64
N TRP A 55 5.20 -8.35 3.82
CA TRP A 55 6.13 -8.90 4.79
C TRP A 55 5.72 -10.30 5.27
N TYR A 56 4.44 -10.50 5.57
CA TYR A 56 3.90 -11.78 6.00
C TYR A 56 3.94 -12.82 4.89
N SER A 57 3.60 -12.43 3.66
CA SER A 57 3.65 -13.29 2.48
C SER A 57 5.09 -13.72 2.19
N PHE A 58 6.09 -12.81 2.25
CA PHE A 58 7.50 -13.20 2.14
C PHE A 58 7.93 -14.20 3.22
N LYS A 59 7.42 -14.08 4.46
CA LYS A 59 7.71 -15.03 5.55
C LYS A 59 7.11 -16.43 5.31
N HIS A 60 6.04 -16.53 4.52
CA HIS A 60 5.36 -17.80 4.22
C HIS A 60 5.67 -18.37 2.83
N VAL A 61 6.04 -17.55 1.85
CA VAL A 61 6.46 -17.97 0.50
C VAL A 61 7.82 -18.67 0.54
N ASP A 62 8.71 -18.29 1.46
CA ASP A 62 9.99 -19.00 1.73
C ASP A 62 9.76 -20.48 2.10
N LYS A 63 8.62 -20.83 2.71
CA LYS A 63 8.26 -22.22 3.02
C LYS A 63 7.65 -22.98 1.83
N LYS A 64 7.13 -22.31 0.80
CA LYS A 64 6.53 -22.95 -0.37
C LYS A 64 7.49 -23.11 -1.56
N GLN A 65 8.66 -22.47 -1.52
CA GLN A 65 9.71 -22.60 -2.54
C GLN A 65 10.72 -23.71 -2.22
N HIS A 66 10.67 -24.30 -1.03
CA HIS A 66 11.55 -25.40 -0.59
C HIS A 66 10.89 -26.78 -0.66
N ASP A 67 9.76 -26.89 -1.37
CA ASP A 67 8.96 -28.12 -1.59
C ASP A 67 8.58 -28.26 -3.08
N LYS A 68 9.51 -27.88 -3.98
CA LYS A 68 9.43 -28.15 -5.41
C LYS A 68 10.77 -28.61 -5.94
#